data_AF-K9QWI4-F1
#
_entry.id   AF-K9QWI4-F1
#
_cell.length_a   1.000
_cell.length_b   1.000
_cell.length_c   1.000
_cell.angle_alpha   90.00
_cell.angle_beta   90.00
_cell.angle_gamma   90.00
#
_symmetry.space_group_name_H-M   'P 1'
#
loop_
_entity.id
_entity.type
_entity.pdbx_description
1 polymer ?
#
loop_
_entity_poly.entity_id
_entity_poly.type
_entity_poly.pdbx_seq_one_letter_code
_entity_poly.pdbx_strand_id
1 'polypeptide(L)'
;MTDGFERLNHDEVVAIPPDTFNKLEIAKTFKVRDLITAIKEYIGAEGTTEANLYTEGLSCEVLKFSAQGWIKGKVRLALEFCPDEPDSPLDEIYEIHQQLQQIANDSTW
;
A
#
# COMPACT_ATOMS: atom_id res chain seq x y z
N MET A 1 4.12 -12.01 -13.18
CA MET A 1 4.22 -10.54 -13.29
C MET A 1 4.00 -10.03 -11.88
N THR A 2 4.96 -9.30 -11.32
CA THR A 2 4.79 -8.59 -10.05
C THR A 2 3.85 -7.42 -10.33
N ASP A 3 2.85 -7.23 -9.49
CA ASP A 3 1.81 -6.18 -9.58
C ASP A 3 2.33 -4.78 -9.19
N GLY A 4 3.66 -4.60 -9.12
CA GLY A 4 4.33 -3.34 -8.78
C GLY A 4 4.44 -3.06 -7.28
N PHE A 5 3.81 -3.88 -6.43
CA PHE A 5 3.83 -3.69 -4.98
C PHE A 5 5.13 -4.21 -4.35
N GLU A 6 5.76 -3.33 -3.57
CA GLU A 6 6.93 -3.65 -2.76
C GLU A 6 6.64 -3.47 -1.27
N ARG A 7 7.15 -4.39 -0.45
CA ARG A 7 6.96 -4.36 1.00
C ARG A 7 7.76 -3.23 1.63
N LEU A 8 7.07 -2.37 2.38
CA LEU A 8 7.69 -1.35 3.20
C LEU A 8 8.31 -1.94 4.48
N ASN A 9 9.46 -1.39 4.87
CA ASN A 9 10.11 -1.65 6.15
C ASN A 9 9.48 -0.80 7.27
N HIS A 10 9.83 -1.10 8.52
CA HIS A 10 9.18 -0.52 9.71
C HIS A 10 9.49 0.97 9.94
N ASP A 11 10.57 1.47 9.35
CA ASP A 11 11.04 2.85 9.53
C ASP A 11 10.64 3.79 8.39
N GLU A 12 10.13 3.25 7.28
CA GLU A 12 9.57 4.00 6.18
C GLU A 12 8.29 4.73 6.60
N VAL A 13 8.09 5.88 5.97
CA VAL A 13 7.04 6.84 6.31
C VAL A 13 5.99 6.84 5.22
N VAL A 14 4.72 6.72 5.62
CA VAL A 14 3.57 6.84 4.74
C VAL A 14 2.82 8.11 5.10
N ALA A 15 2.42 8.86 4.07
CA ALA A 15 1.57 10.02 4.20
C ALA A 15 0.27 9.77 3.42
N ILE A 16 -0.86 10.00 4.06
CA ILE A 16 -2.19 9.72 3.48
C ILE A 16 -3.05 10.97 3.54
N PRO A 17 -3.87 11.24 2.50
CA PRO A 17 -4.80 12.36 2.53
C PRO A 17 -5.74 12.35 3.74
N PRO A 18 -6.21 13.53 4.18
CA PRO A 18 -7.26 13.66 5.19
C PRO A 18 -8.47 12.73 4.95
N ASP A 19 -9.13 12.31 6.03
CA ASP A 19 -10.42 11.57 6.02
C ASP A 19 -10.39 10.14 5.44
N THR A 20 -9.19 9.60 5.18
CA THR A 20 -9.01 8.24 4.66
C THR A 20 -9.17 7.17 5.75
N PHE A 21 -8.63 7.40 6.95
CA PHE A 21 -8.74 6.47 8.08
C PHE A 21 -9.53 7.10 9.23
N ASN A 22 -10.81 6.76 9.30
CA ASN A 22 -11.72 7.32 10.31
C ASN A 22 -11.85 6.45 11.57
N LYS A 23 -11.24 5.26 11.58
CA LYS A 23 -11.36 4.26 12.66
C LYS A 23 -10.08 4.00 13.43
N LEU A 24 -8.93 4.41 12.90
CA LEU A 24 -7.63 4.25 13.55
C LEU A 24 -7.13 5.65 13.93
N GLU A 25 -6.79 5.84 15.20
CA GLU A 25 -6.24 7.09 15.71
C GLU A 25 -4.75 7.18 15.36
N ILE A 26 -4.47 7.37 14.07
CA ILE A 26 -3.11 7.52 13.55
C ILE A 26 -2.92 8.89 12.90
N ALA A 27 -1.73 9.46 13.06
CA ALA A 27 -1.34 10.66 12.34
C ALA A 27 -1.44 10.43 10.82
N LYS A 28 -1.72 11.48 10.05
CA LYS A 28 -1.79 11.40 8.58
C LYS A 28 -0.46 11.05 7.93
N THR A 29 0.63 11.36 8.62
CA THR A 29 2.00 10.97 8.30
C THR A 29 2.53 10.13 9.44
N PHE A 30 2.89 8.88 9.16
CA PHE A 30 3.25 7.90 10.17
C PHE A 30 4.30 6.94 9.65
N LYS A 31 5.10 6.37 10.56
CA LYS A 31 5.96 5.24 10.18
C LYS A 31 5.14 3.96 10.13
N VAL A 32 5.54 3.00 9.30
CA VAL A 32 4.88 1.69 9.22
C VAL A 32 4.73 1.03 10.60
N ARG A 33 5.73 1.16 11.48
CA ARG A 33 5.65 0.67 12.87
C ARG A 33 4.55 1.32 13.71
N ASP A 34 4.21 2.57 13.46
CA ASP A 34 3.17 3.30 14.22
C ASP A 34 1.78 2.75 13.84
N LEU A 35 1.57 2.43 12.56
CA LEU A 35 0.37 1.73 12.10
C LEU A 35 0.23 0.33 12.69
N ILE A 36 1.34 -0.42 12.74
CA ILE A 36 1.37 -1.73 13.37
C ILE A 36 0.95 -1.66 14.84
N THR A 37 1.44 -0.64 15.57
CA THR A 37 1.07 -0.39 16.97
C THR A 37 -0.43 -0.07 17.09
N ALA A 38 -0.94 0.85 16.27
CA ALA A 38 -2.36 1.22 16.29
C ALA A 38 -3.29 0.05 15.99
N ILE A 39 -2.93 -0.85 15.06
CA ILE A 39 -3.74 -2.05 14.77
C ILE A 39 -3.76 -3.00 15.98
N LYS A 40 -2.63 -3.20 16.67
CA LYS A 40 -2.55 -4.06 17.86
C LYS A 40 -3.44 -3.53 18.99
N GLU A 41 -3.39 -2.23 19.24
CA GLU A 41 -4.25 -1.57 20.24
C GLU A 41 -5.73 -1.74 19.85
N TYR A 42 -6.07 -1.52 18.58
CA TYR A 42 -7.46 -1.63 18.09
C TYR A 42 -8.06 -3.04 18.26
N ILE A 43 -7.27 -4.10 18.04
CA ILE A 43 -7.75 -5.49 18.16
C ILE A 43 -7.61 -6.07 19.58
N GLY A 44 -7.15 -5.28 20.56
CA GLY A 44 -7.01 -5.72 21.95
C GLY A 44 -5.88 -6.74 22.15
N ALA A 45 -4.83 -6.65 21.34
CA ALA A 45 -3.69 -7.57 21.31
C ALA A 45 -2.56 -7.20 22.27
N GLU A 46 -2.83 -6.39 23.28
CA GLU A 46 -1.78 -5.91 24.17
C GLU A 46 -1.18 -7.07 24.97
N GLY A 47 0.14 -7.28 24.82
CA GLY A 47 0.88 -8.36 25.48
C GLY A 47 0.89 -9.70 24.74
N THR A 48 0.29 -9.83 23.57
CA THR A 48 0.40 -11.05 22.75
C THR A 48 1.71 -11.06 21.94
N THR A 49 2.16 -12.25 21.53
CA THR A 49 3.31 -12.42 20.61
C THR A 49 3.04 -11.93 19.20
N GLU A 50 1.96 -11.17 18.97
CA GLU A 50 1.58 -10.55 17.70
C GLU A 50 2.61 -9.56 17.16
N ALA A 51 3.64 -9.21 17.91
CA ALA A 51 4.88 -8.69 17.34
C ALA A 51 5.36 -9.53 16.13
N ASN A 52 5.23 -10.85 16.23
CA ASN A 52 5.57 -11.78 15.15
C ASN A 52 4.67 -11.63 13.93
N LEU A 53 3.40 -11.24 14.06
CA LEU A 53 2.51 -11.07 12.90
C LEU A 53 3.06 -10.04 11.91
N TYR A 54 3.87 -9.09 12.36
CA TYR A 54 4.43 -8.03 11.52
C TYR A 54 5.94 -8.18 11.26
N THR A 55 6.60 -9.12 11.95
CA THR A 55 8.02 -9.46 11.76
C THR A 55 8.18 -10.85 11.10
N GLU A 56 8.27 -11.91 11.91
CA GLU A 56 8.63 -13.27 11.50
C GLU A 56 7.45 -14.13 11.00
N GLY A 57 6.23 -13.65 11.19
CA GLY A 57 4.97 -14.36 10.99
C GLY A 57 4.54 -15.24 12.17
N LEU A 58 3.24 -15.46 12.30
CA LEU A 58 2.63 -16.38 13.26
C LEU A 58 2.45 -17.75 12.63
N SER A 59 2.83 -18.81 13.35
CA SER A 59 2.57 -20.19 12.94
C SER A 59 1.06 -20.44 12.83
N CYS A 60 0.63 -20.99 11.70
CA CYS A 60 -0.78 -21.25 11.42
C CYS A 60 -0.95 -22.44 10.47
N GLU A 61 -2.21 -22.82 10.25
CA GLU A 61 -2.61 -23.74 9.20
C GLU A 61 -3.62 -23.05 8.28
N VAL A 62 -3.48 -23.25 6.97
CA VAL A 62 -4.41 -22.69 5.97
C VAL A 62 -5.04 -23.84 5.19
N LEU A 63 -6.37 -23.79 5.06
CA LEU A 63 -7.12 -24.66 4.16
C LEU A 63 -7.33 -23.93 2.83
N LYS A 64 -6.78 -24.47 1.73
CA LYS A 64 -6.93 -23.89 0.37
C LYS A 64 -7.80 -24.81 -0.48
N PHE A 65 -8.62 -24.25 -1.38
CA PHE A 65 -9.42 -25.03 -2.32
C PHE A 65 -8.59 -25.99 -3.19
N SER A 66 -7.37 -25.59 -3.54
CA SER A 66 -6.44 -26.41 -4.33
C SER A 66 -5.61 -27.40 -3.51
N ALA A 67 -5.77 -27.43 -2.19
CA ALA A 67 -4.99 -28.28 -1.29
C ALA A 67 -5.79 -29.50 -0.84
N GLN A 68 -5.10 -30.64 -0.73
CA GLN A 68 -5.63 -31.87 -0.16
C GLN A 68 -5.66 -31.81 1.40
N GLY A 69 -6.17 -30.72 1.97
CA GLY A 69 -6.29 -30.51 3.42
C GLY A 69 -5.56 -29.28 3.97
N TRP A 70 -5.42 -29.24 5.30
CA TRP A 70 -4.76 -28.15 6.03
C TRP A 70 -3.24 -28.14 5.78
N ILE A 71 -2.70 -26.97 5.46
CA ILE A 71 -1.26 -26.77 5.24
C ILE A 71 -0.69 -25.90 6.35
N LYS A 72 0.29 -26.43 7.08
CA LYS A 72 1.08 -25.70 8.08
C LYS A 72 1.99 -24.66 7.43
N GLY A 73 2.10 -23.49 8.05
CA GLY A 73 2.96 -22.41 7.61
C GLY A 73 3.00 -21.26 8.59
N LYS A 74 3.34 -20.07 8.08
CA LYS A 74 3.27 -18.82 8.84
C LYS A 74 2.48 -17.77 8.06
N VAL A 75 1.74 -16.93 8.76
CA VAL A 75 1.07 -15.75 8.21
C VAL A 75 1.68 -14.48 8.80
N ARG A 76 1.81 -13.43 7.98
CA ARG A 76 2.23 -12.10 8.42
C ARG A 76 1.43 -11.02 7.72
N LEU A 77 1.31 -9.87 8.36
CA LEU A 77 0.79 -8.64 7.77
C LEU A 77 1.97 -7.75 7.35
N ALA A 78 1.85 -7.15 6.17
CA ALA A 78 2.81 -6.22 5.61
C ALA A 78 2.06 -5.07 4.96
N LEU A 79 2.65 -3.87 5.03
CA LEU A 79 2.22 -2.74 4.21
C LEU A 79 3.05 -2.76 2.93
N GLU A 80 2.38 -2.64 1.80
CA GLU A 80 3.00 -2.67 0.48
C GLU A 80 2.69 -1.36 -0.24
N PHE A 81 3.62 -0.92 -1.08
CA PHE A 81 3.54 0.31 -1.84
C PHE A 81 3.87 0.04 -3.29
N CYS A 82 3.02 0.53 -4.19
CA CYS A 82 3.31 0.58 -5.61
C CYS A 82 3.50 2.06 -5.97
N PRO A 83 4.68 2.47 -6.45
CA PRO A 83 4.82 3.81 -7.01
C PRO A 83 3.96 3.91 -8.26
N ASP A 84 3.40 5.09 -8.50
CA ASP A 84 2.82 5.41 -9.81
C ASP A 84 3.92 5.34 -10.87
N GLU A 85 3.54 5.00 -12.11
CA GLU A 85 4.49 5.06 -13.23
C GLU A 85 5.05 6.49 -13.31
N PRO A 86 6.37 6.66 -13.45
CA PRO A 86 6.94 8.00 -13.58
C PRO A 86 6.35 8.66 -14.82
N ASP A 87 5.89 9.90 -14.69
CA ASP A 87 5.45 10.71 -15.83
C ASP A 87 6.55 10.67 -16.91
N SER A 88 6.23 10.17 -18.09
CA SER A 88 7.19 10.14 -19.17
C SER A 88 7.42 11.59 -19.63
N PRO A 89 8.68 12.03 -19.87
CA PRO A 89 8.93 13.33 -20.49
C PRO A 89 8.21 13.50 -21.84
N LEU A 90 7.82 12.38 -22.46
CA LEU A 90 7.04 12.37 -23.70
C LEU A 90 5.56 12.64 -23.50
N ASP A 91 5.01 12.39 -22.30
CA ASP A 91 3.60 12.65 -22.00
C ASP A 91 3.34 14.16 -22.01
N GLU A 92 4.23 14.95 -21.40
CA GLU A 92 4.20 16.42 -21.48
C GLU A 92 4.28 16.91 -22.94
N ILE A 93 5.16 16.33 -23.76
CA ILE A 93 5.33 16.70 -25.17
C ILE A 93 4.07 16.36 -25.97
N TYR A 94 3.45 15.21 -25.70
CA TYR A 94 2.23 14.77 -26.36
C TYR A 94 1.05 15.68 -26.02
N GLU A 95 0.90 16.06 -24.74
CA GLU A 95 -0.13 17.00 -24.30
C GLU A 95 0.05 18.39 -24.94
N ILE A 96 1.27 18.93 -24.97
CA ILE A 96 1.56 20.21 -25.62
C ILE A 96 1.22 20.16 -27.11
N HIS A 97 1.57 19.07 -27.80
CA HIS A 97 1.28 18.92 -29.22
C HIS A 97 -0.24 18.91 -29.49
N GLN A 98 -1.01 18.20 -28.68
CA GLN A 98 -2.48 18.19 -28.81
C GLN A 98 -3.09 19.59 -28.58
N GLN A 99 -2.62 20.32 -27.57
CA GLN A 99 -3.09 21.69 -27.31
C GLN A 99 -2.80 22.63 -28.48
N LEU A 100 -1.61 22.53 -29.10
CA LEU A 100 -1.26 23.33 -30.27
C LEU A 100 -2.16 23.01 -31.47
N GLN A 101 -2.51 21.73 -31.68
CA GLN A 101 -3.45 21.34 -32.73
C GLN A 101 -4.86 21.89 -32.49
N GLN A 102 -5.31 21.88 -31.23
CA GLN A 102 -6.62 22.42 -30.85
C GLN A 102 -6.68 23.94 -31.08
N ILE A 103 -5.65 24.68 -30.64
CA ILE A 103 -5.56 26.14 -30.87
C ILE A 103 -5.52 26.45 -32.36
N ALA A 104 -4.75 25.69 -33.14
CA ALA A 104 -4.67 25.88 -34.59
C ALA A 104 -6.03 25.68 -35.26
N ASN A 105 -6.79 24.66 -34.85
CA ASN A 105 -8.13 24.40 -35.38
C ASN A 105 -9.16 25.45 -34.95
N ASP A 106 -9.11 25.92 -33.70
CA ASP A 106 -10.04 26.92 -33.17
C ASP A 106 -9.74 28.33 -33.70
N SER A 107 -8.52 28.59 -34.18
CA SER A 107 -8.12 29.87 -34.79
C SER A 107 -8.51 30.00 -36.27
N THR A 108 -9.16 28.98 -36.85
CA THR A 108 -9.54 28.93 -38.28
C THR A 108 -10.99 29.35 -38.57
N TRP A 109 -11.68 30.00 -37.64
CA TRP A 109 -13.00 30.64 -37.85
C TRP A 109 -12.94 32.16 -37.75
#